data_AF-K8F7Z9-F1
#
_entry.id   AF-K8F7Z9-F1
#
_cell.length_a   1.000
_cell.length_b   1.000
_cell.length_c   1.000
_cell.angle_alpha   90.00
_cell.angle_beta   90.00
_cell.angle_gamma   90.00
#
_symmetry.space_group_name_H-M   'P 1'
#
loop_
_entity.id
_entity.type
_entity.pdbx_description
1 polymer ?
#
loop_
_entity_poly.entity_id
_entity_poly.type
_entity_poly.pdbx_seq_one_letter_code
_entity_poly.pdbx_strand_id
1 'polypeptide(L)'
;MLFLRSIARKSSKLIVQYNPSRCVRSYSSLGVAKSLAELNRLGETATKLHLDSSTDIVCNDIQCERVTKPCACKLAVALEKSGKNLREVDLSNNNLDVIPESLFENCQNLERLSLRNNKLTVEAIGKHYKLRKLKLLELGGNPGMELTVECYNRLAKRNVKVRV
;
A
#
# COMPACT_ATOMS: atom_id res chain seq x y z
N MET A 1 -6.56 -26.51 29.02
CA MET A 1 -6.17 -26.15 30.40
C MET A 1 -6.02 -24.65 30.49
N LEU A 2 -6.98 -24.01 31.17
CA LEU A 2 -6.95 -22.61 31.56
C LEU A 2 -6.14 -22.51 32.86
N PHE A 3 -5.09 -21.69 32.91
CA PHE A 3 -4.55 -21.25 34.19
C PHE A 3 -5.08 -19.86 34.50
N LEU A 4 -6.15 -19.84 35.29
CA LEU A 4 -6.54 -18.70 36.11
C LEU A 4 -5.52 -18.57 37.25
N ARG A 5 -4.98 -17.37 37.46
CA ARG A 5 -4.47 -16.98 38.78
C ARG A 5 -5.30 -15.79 39.27
N SER A 6 -6.05 -16.05 40.33
CA SER A 6 -6.82 -15.09 41.12
C SER A 6 -5.91 -14.41 42.12
N ILE A 7 -5.99 -13.08 42.27
CA ILE A 7 -5.80 -12.41 43.57
C ILE A 7 -6.80 -11.25 43.71
N ALA A 8 -7.60 -11.38 44.77
CA ALA A 8 -8.25 -10.39 45.65
C ALA A 8 -9.30 -9.39 45.12
N ARG A 9 -10.50 -9.53 45.72
CA ARG A 9 -11.62 -8.57 45.73
C ARG A 9 -11.33 -7.38 46.65
N LYS A 10 -11.75 -6.17 46.24
CA LYS A 10 -12.68 -5.33 47.02
C LYS A 10 -13.16 -4.13 46.18
N SER A 11 -14.48 -4.10 45.99
CA SER A 11 -15.31 -2.89 45.80
C SER A 11 -15.20 -2.11 44.47
N SER A 12 -16.37 -2.01 43.83
CA SER A 12 -16.80 -0.90 42.95
C SER A 12 -16.37 -0.93 41.47
N LYS A 13 -17.36 -1.22 40.61
CA LYS A 13 -17.38 -1.08 39.14
C LYS A 13 -16.32 -1.88 38.38
N LEU A 14 -16.72 -3.05 37.87
CA LEU A 14 -16.07 -3.64 36.70
C LEU A 14 -16.35 -2.73 35.49
N ILE A 15 -15.49 -1.74 35.25
CA ILE A 15 -15.41 -1.12 33.93
C ILE A 15 -14.70 -2.16 33.07
N VAL A 16 -15.48 -2.94 32.31
CA VAL A 16 -14.93 -3.74 31.21
C VAL A 16 -14.46 -2.72 30.17
N GLN A 17 -13.21 -2.29 30.27
CA GLN A 17 -12.57 -1.60 29.16
C GLN A 17 -12.48 -2.60 28.01
N TYR A 18 -13.37 -2.42 27.03
CA TYR A 18 -13.22 -3.03 25.73
C TYR A 18 -11.86 -2.60 25.16
N ASN A 19 -10.93 -3.55 25.13
CA ASN A 19 -9.57 -3.34 24.65
C ASN A 19 -9.48 -4.06 23.29
N PRO A 20 -9.77 -3.39 22.15
CA PRO A 20 -9.85 -4.03 20.84
C PRO A 20 -8.52 -4.61 20.35
N SER A 21 -7.42 -4.38 21.07
CA SER A 21 -6.06 -4.75 20.65
C SER A 21 -5.67 -6.21 20.91
N ARG A 22 -6.58 -7.07 21.39
CA ARG A 22 -6.21 -8.43 21.80
C ARG A 22 -7.17 -9.55 21.40
N CYS A 23 -7.69 -9.51 20.17
CA CYS A 23 -8.07 -10.75 19.49
C CYS A 23 -8.26 -10.51 18.00
N VAL A 24 -7.25 -10.80 17.17
CA VAL A 24 -7.54 -11.34 15.83
C VAL A 24 -6.51 -12.41 15.46
N ARG A 25 -6.84 -13.66 15.76
CA ARG A 25 -6.28 -14.80 15.03
C ARG A 25 -6.97 -14.85 13.67
N SER A 26 -6.36 -14.26 12.66
CA SER A 26 -6.62 -14.59 11.26
C SER A 26 -5.27 -14.81 10.60
N TYR A 27 -5.07 -15.96 9.98
CA TYR A 27 -3.87 -16.35 9.21
C TYR A 27 -3.69 -15.50 7.93
N SER A 28 -3.86 -14.18 7.99
CA SER A 28 -3.31 -13.29 6.97
C SER A 28 -1.80 -13.40 7.11
N SER A 29 -1.18 -14.21 6.26
CA SER A 29 0.25 -14.37 6.05
C SER A 29 1.04 -13.15 6.55
N LEU A 30 1.95 -13.35 7.52
CA LEU A 30 2.83 -12.34 8.15
C LEU A 30 2.72 -10.91 7.56
N GLY A 31 1.80 -10.09 8.08
CA GLY A 31 1.74 -8.66 7.75
C GLY A 31 1.40 -8.31 6.30
N VAL A 32 0.73 -9.19 5.54
CA VAL A 32 0.24 -8.90 4.19
C VAL A 32 -1.19 -8.39 4.26
N ALA A 33 -1.43 -7.17 3.79
CA ALA A 33 -2.75 -6.59 3.58
C ALA A 33 -3.20 -6.80 2.13
N LYS A 34 -4.41 -7.33 1.93
CA LYS A 34 -5.01 -7.52 0.59
C LYS A 34 -6.16 -6.55 0.28
N SER A 35 -6.43 -5.63 1.19
CA SER A 35 -7.44 -4.58 1.09
C SER A 35 -7.00 -3.37 1.89
N LEU A 36 -7.59 -2.20 1.61
CA LEU A 36 -7.33 -1.00 2.41
C LEU A 36 -7.84 -1.16 3.86
N ALA A 37 -8.94 -1.90 4.03
CA ALA A 37 -9.48 -2.23 5.35
C ALA A 37 -8.51 -3.13 6.15
N GLU A 38 -7.92 -4.14 5.50
CA GLU A 38 -6.89 -4.97 6.13
C GLU A 38 -5.64 -4.19 6.47
N LEU A 39 -5.20 -3.28 5.59
CA LEU A 39 -4.05 -2.41 5.85
C LEU A 39 -4.28 -1.53 7.09
N ASN A 40 -5.48 -0.99 7.23
CA ASN A 40 -5.86 -0.19 8.40
C ASN A 40 -5.92 -1.05 9.68
N ARG A 41 -6.41 -2.30 9.58
CA ARG A 41 -6.46 -3.24 10.72
C ARG A 41 -5.08 -3.70 11.16
N LEU A 42 -4.18 -3.96 10.21
CA LEU A 42 -2.80 -4.38 10.48
C LEU A 42 -1.94 -3.21 10.96
N GLY A 43 -2.22 -1.99 10.49
CA GLY A 43 -1.48 -0.79 10.85
C GLY A 43 0.02 -0.95 10.62
N GLU A 44 0.81 -0.70 11.65
CA GLU A 44 2.27 -0.80 11.61
C GLU A 44 2.79 -2.23 11.43
N THR A 45 1.98 -3.26 11.65
CA THR A 45 2.41 -4.64 11.42
C THR A 45 2.38 -5.03 9.94
N ALA A 46 1.75 -4.21 9.08
CA ALA A 46 1.74 -4.43 7.66
C ALA A 46 3.12 -4.19 7.05
N THR A 47 3.63 -5.19 6.35
CA THR A 47 4.88 -5.11 5.58
C THR A 47 4.65 -5.23 4.08
N LYS A 48 3.49 -5.75 3.66
CA LYS A 48 3.11 -5.86 2.26
C LYS A 48 1.68 -5.39 2.04
N LEU A 49 1.45 -4.75 0.91
CA LEU A 49 0.13 -4.37 0.43
C LEU A 49 -0.06 -4.92 -0.98
N HIS A 50 -1.00 -5.84 -1.15
CA HIS A 50 -1.35 -6.44 -2.44
C HIS A 50 -2.77 -6.04 -2.81
N LEU A 51 -2.88 -5.07 -3.71
CA LEU A 51 -4.14 -4.59 -4.26
C LEU A 51 -4.17 -4.85 -5.77
N ASP A 52 -3.64 -5.98 -6.23
CA ASP A 52 -3.71 -6.35 -7.63
C ASP A 52 -5.17 -6.60 -8.04
N SER A 53 -5.58 -6.03 -9.17
CA SER A 53 -6.96 -6.12 -9.67
C SER A 53 -8.02 -5.72 -8.61
N SER A 54 -7.69 -4.78 -7.73
CA SER A 54 -8.49 -4.48 -6.55
C SER A 54 -9.58 -3.44 -6.84
N THR A 55 -10.80 -3.72 -6.39
CA THR A 55 -11.91 -2.78 -6.44
C THR A 55 -11.82 -1.68 -5.37
N ASP A 56 -11.00 -1.87 -4.33
CA ASP A 56 -10.88 -0.95 -3.19
C ASP A 56 -10.34 0.43 -3.57
N ILE A 57 -9.53 0.48 -4.62
CA ILE A 57 -8.93 1.71 -5.10
C ILE A 57 -9.81 2.40 -6.14
N VAL A 58 -11.01 1.91 -6.46
CA VAL A 58 -11.93 2.61 -7.36
C VAL A 58 -12.69 3.70 -6.59
N CYS A 59 -12.72 4.92 -7.13
CA CYS A 59 -13.52 6.00 -6.57
C CYS A 59 -14.99 5.82 -6.98
N ASN A 60 -15.83 5.35 -6.06
CA ASN A 60 -17.29 5.32 -6.25
C ASN A 60 -17.98 6.52 -5.60
N ASP A 61 -17.21 7.48 -5.08
CA ASP A 61 -17.77 8.69 -4.51
C ASP A 61 -18.22 9.60 -5.65
N ILE A 62 -19.53 9.75 -5.80
CA ILE A 62 -20.17 10.57 -6.84
C ILE A 62 -19.80 12.06 -6.74
N GLN A 63 -19.27 12.51 -5.59
CA GLN A 63 -18.79 13.89 -5.39
C GLN A 63 -17.34 14.08 -5.82
N CYS A 64 -16.62 13.00 -6.13
CA CYS A 64 -15.26 13.09 -6.63
C CYS A 64 -15.28 13.44 -8.12
N GLU A 65 -14.53 14.43 -8.57
CA GLU A 65 -14.35 14.72 -10.02
C GLU A 65 -13.84 13.51 -10.83
N ARG A 66 -13.38 12.46 -10.15
CA ARG A 66 -12.82 11.23 -10.71
C ARG A 66 -13.66 9.98 -10.39
N VAL A 67 -15.00 10.09 -10.25
CA VAL A 67 -15.90 8.93 -10.12
C VAL A 67 -15.55 7.87 -11.18
N THR A 68 -15.56 6.58 -10.82
CA THR A 68 -15.20 5.42 -11.68
C THR A 68 -13.73 5.32 -12.10
N LYS A 69 -12.86 6.24 -11.66
CA LYS A 69 -11.40 6.14 -11.85
C LYS A 69 -10.72 5.63 -10.57
N PRO A 70 -9.45 5.20 -10.65
CA PRO A 70 -8.69 4.89 -9.45
C PRO A 70 -8.57 6.11 -8.51
N CYS A 71 -9.09 5.99 -7.28
CA CYS A 71 -8.97 6.94 -6.18
C CYS A 71 -7.58 6.85 -5.54
N ALA A 72 -6.63 7.55 -6.14
CA ALA A 72 -5.35 7.81 -5.48
C ALA A 72 -5.54 8.47 -4.09
N CYS A 73 -6.66 9.16 -3.88
CA CYS A 73 -7.10 9.76 -2.61
C CYS A 73 -7.18 8.76 -1.43
N LYS A 74 -7.97 7.69 -1.58
CA LYS A 74 -8.16 6.65 -0.54
C LYS A 74 -6.85 5.93 -0.24
N LEU A 75 -6.10 5.63 -1.31
CA LEU A 75 -4.81 4.98 -1.19
C LEU A 75 -3.81 5.88 -0.46
N ALA A 76 -3.75 7.18 -0.77
CA ALA A 76 -2.89 8.13 -0.09
C ALA A 76 -3.16 8.20 1.42
N VAL A 77 -4.44 8.32 1.82
CA VAL A 77 -4.83 8.34 3.24
C VAL A 77 -4.42 7.05 3.96
N ALA A 78 -4.55 5.90 3.31
CA ALA A 78 -4.16 4.62 3.90
C ALA A 78 -2.63 4.49 4.04
N LEU A 79 -1.88 4.92 3.02
CA LEU A 79 -0.41 4.90 3.03
C LEU A 79 0.19 5.93 3.98
N GLU A 80 -0.49 7.05 4.23
CA GLU A 80 -0.07 8.02 5.25
C GLU A 80 -0.02 7.41 6.65
N LYS A 81 -1.00 6.55 6.97
CA LYS A 81 -1.10 5.89 8.28
C LYS A 81 -0.16 4.68 8.41
N SER A 82 -0.08 3.84 7.38
CA SER A 82 0.57 2.52 7.48
C SER A 82 1.82 2.35 6.60
N GLY A 83 2.17 3.34 5.76
CA GLY A 83 3.21 3.21 4.74
C GLY A 83 4.64 3.05 5.26
N LYS A 84 4.91 3.46 6.51
CA LYS A 84 6.26 3.48 7.09
C LYS A 84 6.91 2.10 7.15
N ASN A 85 6.13 1.03 7.29
CA ASN A 85 6.67 -0.34 7.43
C ASN A 85 6.50 -1.19 6.17
N LEU A 86 5.85 -0.65 5.14
CA LEU A 86 5.68 -1.34 3.87
C LEU A 86 7.02 -1.50 3.15
N ARG A 87 7.31 -2.75 2.77
CA ARG A 87 8.44 -3.14 1.94
C ARG A 87 8.03 -3.55 0.53
N GLU A 88 6.77 -3.95 0.37
CA GLU A 88 6.23 -4.40 -0.90
C GLU A 88 4.83 -3.82 -1.13
N VAL A 89 4.62 -3.23 -2.30
CA VAL A 89 3.32 -2.73 -2.75
C VAL A 89 3.08 -3.25 -4.16
N ASP A 90 1.95 -3.93 -4.35
CA ASP A 90 1.46 -4.36 -5.65
C ASP A 90 0.14 -3.65 -5.96
N LEU A 91 0.16 -2.84 -7.02
CA LEU A 91 -1.00 -2.14 -7.56
C LEU A 91 -1.21 -2.52 -9.04
N SER A 92 -0.82 -3.73 -9.44
CA SER A 92 -0.99 -4.18 -10.81
C SER A 92 -2.46 -4.33 -11.22
N ASN A 93 -2.75 -4.22 -12.52
CA ASN A 93 -4.09 -4.45 -13.10
C ASN A 93 -5.18 -3.49 -12.59
N ASN A 94 -4.83 -2.23 -12.36
CA ASN A 94 -5.69 -1.26 -11.67
C ASN A 94 -6.07 -0.05 -12.53
N ASN A 95 -5.77 -0.08 -13.83
CA ASN A 95 -6.05 1.01 -14.77
C ASN A 95 -5.49 2.38 -14.33
N LEU A 96 -4.42 2.40 -13.53
CA LEU A 96 -3.79 3.65 -13.07
C LEU A 96 -3.20 4.40 -14.25
N ASP A 97 -3.63 5.64 -14.46
CA ASP A 97 -3.12 6.54 -15.51
C ASP A 97 -2.11 7.56 -14.96
N VAL A 98 -2.29 7.95 -13.69
CA VAL A 98 -1.43 8.87 -12.97
C VAL A 98 -1.16 8.36 -11.56
N ILE A 99 0.04 8.61 -11.07
CA ILE A 99 0.40 8.42 -9.66
C ILE A 99 0.81 9.79 -9.11
N PRO A 100 0.16 10.30 -8.05
CA PRO A 100 0.58 11.54 -7.42
C PRO A 100 1.97 11.39 -6.78
N GLU A 101 2.82 12.40 -6.94
CA GLU A 101 4.19 12.38 -6.39
C GLU A 101 4.25 12.08 -4.88
N SER A 102 3.26 12.54 -4.12
CA SER A 102 3.14 12.36 -2.68
C SER A 102 2.62 10.99 -2.26
N LEU A 103 2.09 10.17 -3.18
CA LEU A 103 1.38 8.93 -2.83
C LEU A 103 2.25 7.97 -2.01
N PHE A 104 3.53 7.87 -2.35
CA PHE A 104 4.48 6.97 -1.69
C PHE A 104 5.49 7.71 -0.81
N GLU A 105 5.24 8.97 -0.46
CA GLU A 105 6.18 9.78 0.33
C GLU A 105 6.44 9.19 1.72
N ASN A 106 5.45 8.53 2.32
CA ASN A 106 5.61 7.85 3.61
C ASN A 106 6.17 6.42 3.50
N CYS A 107 6.32 5.88 2.29
CA CYS A 107 6.79 4.51 2.02
C CYS A 107 8.32 4.43 1.90
N GLN A 108 9.06 5.05 2.81
CA GLN A 108 10.53 5.17 2.74
C GLN A 108 11.28 3.83 2.88
N ASN A 109 10.59 2.79 3.34
CA ASN A 109 11.11 1.43 3.47
C ASN A 109 10.74 0.52 2.30
N LEU A 110 10.08 1.04 1.26
CA LEU A 110 9.63 0.24 0.13
C LEU A 110 10.82 -0.29 -0.67
N GLU A 111 10.84 -1.61 -0.89
CA GLU A 111 11.87 -2.33 -1.63
C GLU A 111 11.36 -2.82 -2.98
N ARG A 112 10.05 -3.13 -3.08
CA ARG A 112 9.41 -3.58 -4.31
C ARG A 112 8.11 -2.82 -4.56
N LEU A 113 7.98 -2.29 -5.77
CA LEU A 113 6.76 -1.65 -6.27
C LEU A 113 6.37 -2.28 -7.61
N SER A 114 5.18 -2.88 -7.66
CA SER A 114 4.58 -3.39 -8.89
C SER A 114 3.44 -2.48 -9.34
N LEU A 115 3.56 -1.98 -10.57
CA LEU A 115 2.57 -1.16 -11.28
C LEU A 115 2.25 -1.76 -12.65
N ARG A 116 2.43 -3.08 -12.81
CA ARG A 116 2.19 -3.77 -14.08
C ARG A 116 0.75 -3.62 -14.55
N ASN A 117 0.53 -3.70 -15.86
CA ASN A 117 -0.80 -3.74 -16.47
C ASN A 117 -1.68 -2.55 -16.01
N ASN A 118 -1.10 -1.35 -16.01
CA ASN A 118 -1.81 -0.10 -15.79
C ASN A 118 -1.81 0.73 -17.09
N LYS A 119 -2.14 2.02 -17.01
CA LYS A 119 -2.16 2.97 -18.13
C LYS A 119 -1.13 4.09 -17.93
N LEU A 120 -0.02 3.79 -17.25
CA LEU A 120 0.99 4.76 -16.88
C LEU A 120 1.84 5.17 -18.09
N THR A 121 2.27 6.42 -18.07
CA THR A 121 3.26 6.97 -19.01
C THR A 121 4.59 7.21 -18.29
N VAL A 122 5.65 7.43 -19.06
CA VAL A 122 6.99 7.78 -18.53
C VAL A 122 6.93 9.02 -17.64
N GLU A 123 6.13 10.02 -18.03
CA GLU A 123 5.96 11.27 -17.29
C GLU A 123 5.27 11.06 -15.93
N ALA A 124 4.29 10.15 -15.88
CA ALA A 124 3.56 9.83 -14.65
C ALA A 124 4.48 9.20 -13.59
N ILE A 125 5.49 8.44 -14.01
CA ILE A 125 6.38 7.75 -13.06
C ILE A 125 7.56 8.61 -12.66
N GLY A 126 8.09 9.43 -13.59
CA GLY A 126 9.27 10.27 -13.38
C GLY A 126 9.28 10.90 -11.99
N LYS A 127 8.21 11.57 -11.57
CA LYS A 127 8.17 12.35 -10.32
C LYS A 127 8.35 11.54 -9.01
N HIS A 128 8.29 10.20 -9.00
CA HIS A 128 8.37 9.37 -7.79
C HIS A 128 9.79 9.15 -7.24
N TYR A 129 10.68 10.14 -7.41
CA TYR A 129 12.11 10.04 -7.14
C TYR A 129 12.51 9.85 -5.66
N LYS A 130 11.55 9.87 -4.72
CA LYS A 130 11.81 9.88 -3.27
C LYS A 130 11.96 8.48 -2.63
N LEU A 131 11.67 7.39 -3.35
CA LEU A 131 11.77 6.03 -2.80
C LEU A 131 13.22 5.52 -2.74
N ARG A 132 13.94 5.86 -1.67
CA ARG A 132 15.40 5.62 -1.55
C ARG A 132 15.81 4.15 -1.41
N LYS A 133 14.94 3.30 -0.87
CA LYS A 133 15.23 1.87 -0.64
C LYS A 133 14.68 0.95 -1.72
N LEU A 134 14.07 1.51 -2.76
CA LEU A 134 13.47 0.73 -3.83
C LEU A 134 14.58 -0.07 -4.54
N LYS A 135 14.35 -1.37 -4.71
CA LYS A 135 15.27 -2.30 -5.41
C LYS A 135 14.65 -2.81 -6.70
N LEU A 136 13.32 -2.92 -6.73
CA LEU A 136 12.59 -3.47 -7.87
C LEU A 136 11.36 -2.62 -8.19
N LEU A 137 11.30 -2.14 -9.43
CA LEU A 137 10.17 -1.43 -10.00
C LEU A 137 9.66 -2.21 -11.22
N GLU A 138 8.42 -2.69 -11.16
CA GLU A 138 7.81 -3.49 -12.24
C GLU A 138 6.70 -2.70 -12.93
N LEU A 139 6.89 -2.42 -14.21
CA LEU A 139 6.09 -1.49 -15.03
C LEU A 139 5.60 -2.13 -16.33
N GLY A 140 5.86 -3.42 -16.54
CA GLY A 140 5.46 -4.10 -17.77
C GLY A 140 3.95 -4.11 -18.00
N GLY A 141 3.55 -4.10 -19.27
CA GLY A 141 2.15 -4.03 -19.66
C GLY A 141 1.50 -2.65 -19.49
N ASN A 142 2.31 -1.58 -19.35
CA ASN A 142 1.80 -0.21 -19.47
C ASN A 142 1.98 0.28 -20.92
N PRO A 143 0.89 0.51 -21.68
CA PRO A 143 0.97 0.82 -23.11
C PRO A 143 1.62 2.19 -23.40
N GLY A 144 1.53 3.13 -22.45
CA GLY A 144 2.18 4.45 -22.54
C GLY A 144 3.66 4.45 -22.12
N MET A 145 4.22 3.28 -21.84
CA MET A 145 5.60 3.14 -21.41
C MET A 145 6.46 2.53 -22.52
N GLU A 146 6.78 3.38 -23.49
CA GLU A 146 7.77 3.04 -24.51
C GLU A 146 9.17 3.06 -23.89
N LEU A 147 9.88 1.94 -24.00
CA LEU A 147 11.22 1.78 -23.46
C LEU A 147 12.28 2.38 -24.37
N THR A 148 12.33 3.70 -24.41
CA THR A 148 13.52 4.37 -24.90
C THR A 148 14.65 4.22 -23.88
N VAL A 149 15.90 4.23 -24.34
CA VAL A 149 17.10 4.26 -23.46
C VAL A 149 17.01 5.44 -22.49
N GLU A 150 16.47 6.56 -22.95
CA GLU A 150 16.24 7.74 -22.13
C GLU A 150 15.22 7.49 -21.01
N CYS A 151 14.08 6.87 -21.33
CA CYS A 151 13.06 6.46 -20.36
C CYS A 151 13.66 5.52 -19.30
N TYR A 152 14.41 4.50 -19.73
CA TYR A 152 15.10 3.60 -18.81
C TYR A 152 16.07 4.37 -17.91
N ASN A 153 16.88 5.28 -18.44
CA ASN A 153 17.81 6.08 -17.64
C ASN A 153 17.12 7.03 -16.65
N ARG A 154 15.94 7.57 -17.01
CA ARG A 154 15.12 8.38 -16.09
C ARG A 154 14.55 7.57 -14.93
N LEU A 155 14.25 6.28 -15.14
CA LEU A 155 13.63 5.39 -14.16
C LEU A 155 14.64 4.59 -13.34
N ALA A 156 15.70 4.11 -13.99
CA ALA A 156 16.76 3.30 -13.42
C ALA A 156 17.74 4.20 -12.68
N LYS A 157 17.48 4.44 -11.39
CA LYS A 157 18.50 4.98 -10.48
C LYS A 157 19.59 3.93 -10.24
N ARG A 158 20.77 4.37 -9.78
CA ARG A 158 22.01 3.58 -9.61
C ARG A 158 21.87 2.17 -8.99
N ASN A 159 20.77 1.83 -8.32
CA ASN A 159 20.53 0.51 -7.72
C ASN A 159 19.08 -0.02 -7.86
N VAL A 160 18.23 0.57 -8.71
CA VAL A 160 16.85 0.11 -8.91
C VAL A 160 16.77 -0.75 -10.16
N LYS A 161 16.39 -2.01 -10.01
CA LYS A 161 16.06 -2.89 -11.15
C LYS A 161 14.69 -2.52 -11.69
N VAL A 162 14.63 -2.05 -12.92
CA VAL A 162 13.37 -1.76 -13.63
C VAL A 162 13.03 -2.96 -14.53
N ARG A 163 11.80 -3.47 -14.42
CA ARG A 163 11.26 -4.54 -15.28
C ARG A 163 10.04 -4.01 -15.99
N VAL A 164 9.99 -4.25 -17.29
CA VAL A 164 9.12 -3.57 -18.26
C VAL A 164 8.78 -4.55 -19.34
#